data_AF-A0A3D8PPJ2-F1
#
_entry.id   AF-A0A3D8PPJ2-F1
#
_cell.length_a   1.000
_cell.length_b   1.000
_cell.length_c   1.000
_cell.angle_alpha   90.00
_cell.angle_beta   90.00
_cell.angle_gamma   90.00
#
_symmetry.space_group_name_H-M   'P 1'
#
loop_
_entity.id
_entity.type
_entity.pdbx_description
1 polymer ?
#
loop_
_entity_poly.entity_id
_entity_poly.type
_entity_poly.pdbx_seq_one_letter_code
_entity_poly.pdbx_strand_id
1 'polypeptide(L)' 'MNLKITSISLEGHEIKVPEGLSELLNNGNGWGIRDKELNTQYTREVIKQGGNLVTKLRRRYPND' A
#
# COMPACT_ATOMS: atom_id res chain seq x y z
N MET A 1 -10.27 13.93 -7.93
CA MET A 1 -10.12 13.14 -9.16
C MET A 1 -11.24 12.12 -9.18
N ASN A 2 -11.92 11.89 -10.31
CA ASN A 2 -13.02 10.92 -10.39
C ASN A 2 -12.59 9.77 -11.31
N LEU A 3 -11.92 8.77 -10.73
CA LEU A 3 -11.46 7.59 -11.45
C LEU A 3 -12.59 6.57 -11.58
N LYS A 4 -12.73 5.98 -12.76
CA LYS A 4 -13.60 4.83 -13.00
C LYS A 4 -12.78 3.70 -13.59
N ILE A 5 -12.67 2.58 -12.88
CA ILE A 5 -12.03 1.38 -13.39
C ILE A 5 -13.03 0.61 -14.23
N THR A 6 -12.67 0.37 -15.50
CA THR A 6 -13.53 -0.30 -16.49
C THR A 6 -13.06 -1.71 -16.83
N SER A 7 -11.79 -2.04 -16.59
CA SER A 7 -11.23 -3.38 -16.81
C SER A 7 -10.00 -3.63 -15.92
N ILE A 8 -9.72 -4.90 -15.65
CA ILE A 8 -8.50 -5.37 -14.99
C ILE A 8 -7.97 -6.54 -15.83
N SER A 9 -6.68 -6.54 -16.15
CA SER A 9 -6.03 -7.67 -16.83
C SER A 9 -4.80 -8.12 -16.06
N LEU A 10 -4.62 -9.43 -15.95
CA LEU A 10 -3.47 -10.08 -15.34
C LEU A 10 -2.99 -11.21 -16.23
N GLU A 11 -1.75 -11.14 -16.70
CA GLU A 11 -1.14 -12.18 -17.56
C GLU A 11 -1.98 -12.52 -18.81
N GLY A 12 -2.66 -11.52 -19.38
CA GLY A 12 -3.52 -11.69 -20.54
C GLY A 12 -4.93 -12.19 -20.23
N HIS A 13 -5.24 -12.51 -18.97
CA HIS A 13 -6.60 -12.84 -18.53
C HIS A 13 -7.34 -11.59 -18.06
N GLU A 14 -8.58 -11.42 -18.53
CA GLU A 14 -9.45 -10.34 -18.07
C GLU A 14 -10.15 -10.74 -16.77
N ILE A 15 -10.07 -9.87 -15.77
CA ILE A 15 -10.65 -10.05 -14.44
C ILE A 15 -11.83 -9.11 -14.32
N LYS A 16 -12.95 -9.61 -13.78
CA LYS A 16 -14.12 -8.78 -13.48
C LYS A 16 -13.74 -7.68 -12.49
N VAL A 17 -14.06 -6.44 -12.83
CA VAL A 17 -13.89 -5.30 -11.92
C VAL A 17 -14.83 -5.48 -10.72
N PRO A 18 -14.32 -5.55 -9.48
CA PRO A 18 -15.16 -5.60 -8.30
C PRO A 18 -16.03 -4.35 -8.16
N GLU A 19 -17.27 -4.53 -7.75
CA GLU A 19 -18.16 -3.43 -7.39
C GLU A 19 -17.55 -2.63 -6.23
N GLY A 20 -17.63 -1.30 -6.29
CA GLY A 20 -17.08 -0.43 -5.25
C GLY A 20 -15.57 -0.18 -5.37
N LEU A 21 -14.85 -0.80 -6.32
CA LEU A 21 -13.40 -0.58 -6.47
C LEU A 21 -13.07 0.87 -6.85
N SER A 22 -13.86 1.47 -7.75
CA SER A 22 -13.66 2.86 -8.16
C SER A 22 -13.88 3.81 -6.98
N GLU A 23 -14.94 3.58 -6.21
CA GLU A 23 -15.31 4.32 -5.01
C GLU A 23 -14.24 4.17 -3.92
N LEU A 24 -13.76 2.95 -3.68
CA LEU A 24 -12.68 2.68 -2.73
C LEU A 24 -11.41 3.47 -3.09
N LEU A 25 -11.06 3.49 -4.38
CA LEU A 25 -9.86 4.16 -4.86
C LEU A 25 -9.98 5.68 -4.83
N ASN A 26 -11.13 6.22 -5.18
CA ASN A 26 -11.43 7.64 -5.08
C ASN A 26 -11.48 8.12 -3.62
N ASN A 27 -12.04 7.32 -2.71
CA ASN A 27 -12.19 7.67 -1.29
C ASN A 27 -10.93 7.42 -0.48
N GLY A 28 -10.18 6.36 -0.80
CA GLY A 28 -9.04 5.90 -0.03
C GLY A 28 -7.71 6.59 -0.36
N ASN A 29 -7.70 7.61 -1.23
CA ASN A 29 -6.48 8.11 -1.88
C ASN A 29 -5.61 6.95 -2.42
N GLY A 30 -6.25 5.86 -2.88
CA GLY A 30 -5.57 4.61 -3.25
C GLY A 30 -4.72 4.73 -4.52
N TRP A 31 -4.93 5.80 -5.29
CA TRP A 31 -4.11 6.22 -6.42
C TRP A 31 -3.29 7.47 -6.12
N GLY A 32 -2.99 7.73 -4.85
CA GLY A 32 -1.89 8.60 -4.50
C GLY A 32 -0.60 7.94 -4.96
N ILE A 33 0.11 8.60 -5.87
CA ILE A 33 1.56 8.47 -6.00
C ILE A 33 2.13 8.39 -4.57
N ARG A 34 3.12 7.54 -4.32
CA ARG A 34 3.89 7.60 -3.06
C ARG A 34 4.56 8.99 -2.97
N ASP A 35 3.80 10.00 -2.58
CA ASP A 35 4.24 11.41 -2.46
C ASP A 35 4.84 11.69 -1.09
N LYS A 36 4.85 10.70 -0.22
CA LYS A 36 5.73 10.70 0.94
C LYS A 36 6.87 9.75 0.68
N GLU A 37 8.07 10.30 0.53
CA GLU A 37 9.28 9.58 0.88
C GLU A 37 9.00 8.83 2.19
N LEU A 38 9.08 7.50 2.13
CA LEU A 38 9.03 6.69 3.34
C LEU A 38 10.08 7.27 4.27
N ASN A 39 9.71 7.61 5.50
CA ASN A 39 10.64 8.20 6.47
C ASN A 39 11.88 7.30 6.59
N THR A 40 12.96 7.69 5.91
CA THR A 40 14.19 6.90 5.78
C THR A 40 14.96 6.87 7.09
N GLN A 41 14.57 7.69 8.07
CA GLN A 41 15.11 7.65 9.42
C GLN A 41 14.76 6.36 10.13
N TYR A 42 13.86 5.50 9.62
CA TYR A 42 13.53 4.24 10.27
C TYR A 42 13.55 3.05 9.29
N THR A 43 14.13 1.93 9.72
CA THR A 43 13.86 0.62 9.12
C THR A 43 12.62 0.01 9.77
N ARG A 44 11.83 -0.71 8.97
CA ARG A 44 10.59 -1.37 9.41
C ARG A 44 10.73 -2.87 9.30
N GLU A 45 10.40 -3.58 10.37
CA GLU A 45 10.35 -5.04 10.41
C GLU A 45 9.01 -5.48 11.02
N VAL A 46 8.30 -6.40 10.36
CA VAL A 46 7.06 -6.98 10.91
C VAL A 46 7.40 -8.35 11.47
N ILE A 47 7.14 -8.54 12.77
CA ILE A 47 7.41 -9.80 13.46
C ILE A 47 6.15 -10.35 14.12
N LYS A 48 6.09 -11.67 14.31
CA LYS A 48 5.04 -12.32 15.10
C LYS A 48 5.52 -12.50 16.53
N GLN A 49 4.87 -11.86 17.50
CA GLN A 49 5.21 -11.93 18.92
C GLN A 49 3.97 -12.24 19.75
N GLY A 50 3.98 -13.35 20.49
CA GLY A 50 2.83 -13.77 21.30
C GLY A 50 1.55 -13.97 20.48
N GLY A 51 1.66 -14.45 19.24
CA GLY A 51 0.53 -14.65 18.33
C GLY A 51 0.10 -13.40 17.54
N ASN A 52 0.53 -12.21 17.95
CA ASN A 52 0.17 -10.94 17.32
C ASN A 52 1.24 -10.49 16.31
N LEU A 53 0.81 -9.79 15.25
CA LEU A 53 1.73 -9.10 14.35
C LEU A 53 2.11 -7.75 14.95
N VAL A 54 3.40 -7.54 15.14
CA VAL A 54 3.97 -6.31 15.69
C VAL A 54 4.88 -5.67 14.64
N THR A 55 4.71 -4.36 14.42
CA THR A 55 5.64 -3.59 13.59
C THR A 55 6.72 -2.98 14.47
N LYS A 56 7.98 -3.36 14.26
CA LYS A 56 9.15 -2.72 14.85
C LYS A 56 9.70 -1.64 13.93
N LEU A 57 9.98 -0.47 14.49
CA LEU A 57 10.65 0.64 13.83
C LEU A 57 12.02 0.82 14.49
N ARG A 58 13.12 0.71 13.72
CA ARG A 58 14.48 1.02 14.22
C ARG A 58 14.97 2.28 13.55
N ARG A 59 15.45 3.25 14.33
CA ARG A 59 16.00 4.49 13.78
C ARG A 59 17.32 4.18 13.04
N ARG A 60 17.46 4.61 11.79
CA ARG A 60 18.74 4.64 11.07
C ARG A 60 19.57 5.80 11.62
N TYR A 61 20.76 5.50 12.13
CA TYR A 61 21.75 6.51 12.43
C TYR A 61 22.60 6.74 11.17
N PRO A 62 23.11 7.96 10.91
CA PRO A 62 23.81 8.31 9.67
C PRO A 62 25.15 7.59 9.42
N ASN A 63 25.53 6.60 10.24
CA ASN A 63 26.82 5.90 10.19
C ASN A 63 26.71 4.36 10.15
N ASP A 64 25.55 3.80 9.76
CA ASP A 64 25.39 2.35 9.48
C ASP A 64 25.55 2.04 7.99
#